data_AF-A0A962MKK9-F1
#
_entry.id   AF-A0A962MKK9-F1
#
_cell.length_a   1.000
_cell.length_b   1.000
_cell.length_c   1.000
_cell.angle_alpha   90.00
_cell.angle_beta   90.00
_cell.angle_gamma   90.00
#
_symmetry.space_group_name_H-M   'P 1'
#
loop_
_entity.id
_entity.type
_entity.pdbx_description
1 polymer ?
#
loop_
_entity_poly.entity_id
_entity_poly.type
_entity_poly.pdbx_seq_one_letter_code
_entity_poly.pdbx_strand_id
1 'polypeptide(L)'
;QQIQTSAIPGQAAEAQLELAYRPLEFVLADGTRVLLQQPEYRLRELAYGDLPATVALLPRLAPALPGLGLIARIPAAEIVRLADPADADGDGISGRVNWRPLPSGKALGRFGWKAGSVSLESQTARALLLDMGLSSPLLQQHAGDCSEHQIRCINAPDGASERTGGTEISNEMLRLLVRYLASLKAPAEATLTNTFQPGGQVFSQIGCDRCHRPTFTLE
;
A
#
# COMPACT_ATOMS: atom_id res chain seq x y z
N GLN A 1 0.31 11.67 3.52
CA GLN A 1 -1.13 12.00 3.50
C GLN A 1 -1.70 11.51 2.18
N GLN A 2 -2.98 11.22 2.16
CA GLN A 2 -3.72 10.83 0.97
C GLN A 2 -4.66 11.98 0.63
N ILE A 3 -4.70 12.39 -0.64
CA ILE A 3 -5.65 13.43 -1.05
C ILE A 3 -7.04 12.82 -1.16
N GLN A 4 -8.00 13.37 -0.43
CA GLN A 4 -9.39 12.94 -0.42
C GLN A 4 -10.15 13.63 -1.56
N THR A 5 -10.31 12.92 -2.69
CA THR A 5 -10.96 13.45 -3.90
C THR A 5 -12.49 13.45 -3.86
N SER A 6 -13.05 12.97 -2.75
CA SER A 6 -14.48 12.89 -2.48
C SER A 6 -14.72 13.30 -1.03
N ALA A 7 -15.93 13.76 -0.71
CA ALA A 7 -16.30 14.14 0.64
C ALA A 7 -17.76 13.77 0.96
N ILE A 8 -18.05 13.57 2.24
CA ILE A 8 -19.41 13.39 2.75
C ILE A 8 -20.22 14.70 2.66
N PRO A 9 -21.57 14.65 2.72
CA PRO A 9 -22.39 15.85 2.70
C PRO A 9 -21.97 16.88 3.76
N GLY A 10 -21.89 18.15 3.37
CA GLY A 10 -21.46 19.24 4.25
C GLY A 10 -19.94 19.46 4.34
N GLN A 11 -19.14 18.59 3.72
CA GLN A 11 -17.68 18.74 3.61
C GLN A 11 -17.26 19.01 2.16
N ALA A 12 -16.10 19.64 1.99
CA ALA A 12 -15.47 19.80 0.67
C ALA A 12 -14.39 18.74 0.49
N ALA A 13 -14.34 18.12 -0.70
CA ALA A 13 -13.21 17.31 -1.12
C ALA A 13 -11.94 18.17 -1.13
N GLU A 14 -10.79 17.57 -0.88
CA GLU A 14 -9.52 18.31 -0.80
C GLU A 14 -9.07 18.82 -2.17
N ALA A 15 -9.36 18.06 -3.21
CA ALA A 15 -9.09 18.39 -4.60
C ALA A 15 -9.94 17.51 -5.54
N GLN A 16 -10.07 17.91 -6.80
CA GLN A 16 -10.52 17.02 -7.87
C GLN A 16 -9.33 16.42 -8.61
N LEU A 17 -9.38 15.11 -8.89
CA LEU A 17 -8.35 14.43 -9.69
C LEU A 17 -8.73 14.48 -11.18
N GLU A 18 -7.92 15.15 -11.98
CA GLU A 18 -7.96 15.10 -13.43
C GLU A 18 -6.92 14.07 -13.91
N LEU A 19 -7.36 13.11 -14.71
CA LEU A 19 -6.53 12.08 -15.32
C LEU A 19 -6.59 12.20 -16.83
N ALA A 20 -5.47 12.58 -17.43
CA ALA A 20 -5.26 12.55 -18.87
C ALA A 20 -4.30 11.41 -19.22
N TYR A 21 -4.27 11.01 -20.49
CA TYR A 21 -3.29 10.06 -21.00
C TYR A 21 -2.60 10.64 -22.21
N ARG A 22 -1.28 10.47 -22.25
CA ARG A 22 -0.46 10.81 -23.42
C ARG A 22 0.03 9.52 -24.08
N PRO A 23 -0.08 9.40 -25.42
CA PRO A 23 0.54 8.29 -26.12
C PRO A 23 2.08 8.34 -25.95
N LEU A 24 2.68 7.18 -25.69
CA LEU A 24 4.13 6.99 -25.61
C LEU A 24 4.53 5.85 -26.54
N GLU A 25 5.21 6.16 -27.63
CA GLU A 25 5.80 5.14 -28.49
C GLU A 25 6.97 4.47 -27.75
N PHE A 26 6.91 3.15 -27.63
CA PHE A 26 7.94 2.35 -26.99
C PHE A 26 8.41 1.27 -27.97
N VAL A 27 9.72 1.08 -28.07
CA VAL A 27 10.33 0.07 -28.94
C VAL A 27 10.82 -1.06 -28.04
N LEU A 28 10.27 -2.26 -28.24
CA LEU A 28 10.69 -3.47 -27.55
C LEU A 28 12.09 -3.91 -28.01
N ALA A 29 12.72 -4.82 -27.26
CA ALA A 29 14.08 -5.29 -27.54
C ALA A 29 14.23 -5.96 -28.92
N ASP A 30 13.15 -6.50 -29.48
CA ASP A 30 13.09 -7.12 -30.81
C ASP A 30 12.81 -6.10 -31.95
N GLY A 31 12.69 -4.81 -31.63
CA GLY A 31 12.38 -3.73 -32.57
C GLY A 31 10.88 -3.50 -32.79
N THR A 32 9.99 -4.28 -32.16
CA THR A 32 8.55 -4.08 -32.25
C THR A 32 8.16 -2.75 -31.62
N ARG A 33 7.36 -1.96 -32.34
CA ARG A 33 6.83 -0.68 -31.85
C ARG A 33 5.47 -0.89 -31.21
N VAL A 34 5.30 -0.42 -29.98
CA VAL A 34 4.02 -0.42 -29.26
C VAL A 34 3.66 0.99 -28.80
N LEU A 35 2.36 1.27 -28.70
CA LEU A 35 1.88 2.54 -28.18
C LEU A 35 1.38 2.34 -26.76
N LEU A 36 2.10 2.88 -25.79
CA LEU A 36 1.71 2.88 -24.38
C LEU A 36 0.87 4.12 -24.05
N GLN A 37 0.07 4.03 -22.99
CA GLN A 37 -0.66 5.16 -22.42
C GLN A 37 0.06 5.62 -21.16
N GLN A 38 0.66 6.81 -21.21
CA GLN A 38 1.31 7.42 -20.05
C GLN A 38 0.28 8.29 -19.31
N PRO A 39 -0.10 7.96 -18.06
CA PRO A 39 -1.05 8.77 -17.31
C PRO A 39 -0.41 10.10 -16.85
N GLU A 40 -1.16 11.19 -16.99
CA GLU A 40 -0.84 12.51 -16.47
C GLU A 40 -1.89 12.89 -15.42
N TYR A 41 -1.45 13.00 -14.16
CA TYR A 41 -2.32 13.32 -13.02
C TYR A 41 -2.23 14.81 -12.70
N ARG A 42 -3.37 15.46 -12.52
CA ARG A 42 -3.45 16.85 -12.04
C ARG A 42 -4.49 16.97 -10.94
N LEU A 43 -4.17 17.75 -9.92
CA LEU A 43 -5.15 18.15 -8.91
C LEU A 43 -5.73 19.51 -9.30
N ARG A 44 -7.06 19.62 -9.28
CA ARG A 44 -7.82 20.84 -9.55
C ARG A 44 -8.65 21.20 -8.33
N GLU A 45 -9.12 22.44 -8.30
CA GLU A 45 -10.08 22.92 -7.29
C GLU A 45 -9.63 22.59 -5.85
N LEU A 46 -8.39 22.97 -5.50
CA LEU A 46 -7.86 22.76 -4.16
C LEU A 46 -8.70 23.53 -3.14
N ALA A 47 -9.40 22.82 -2.25
CA ALA A 47 -10.35 23.45 -1.32
C ALA A 47 -9.67 24.16 -0.13
N TYR A 48 -8.39 23.86 0.13
CA TYR A 48 -7.67 24.29 1.33
C TYR A 48 -6.36 25.03 1.02
N GLY A 49 -6.30 25.69 -0.14
CA GLY A 49 -5.14 26.47 -0.59
C GLY A 49 -4.19 25.71 -1.51
N ASP A 50 -3.17 26.42 -2.00
CA ASP A 50 -2.23 25.88 -2.97
C ASP A 50 -1.27 24.85 -2.34
N LEU A 51 -0.96 23.80 -3.10
CA LEU A 51 0.07 22.85 -2.71
C LEU A 51 1.47 23.45 -2.93
N PRO A 52 2.43 23.17 -2.03
CA PRO A 52 3.82 23.54 -2.26
C PRO A 52 4.34 22.99 -3.59
N ALA A 53 5.17 23.77 -4.30
CA ALA A 53 5.78 23.34 -5.57
C ALA A 53 6.65 22.07 -5.45
N THR A 54 7.03 21.68 -4.23
CA THR A 54 7.82 20.48 -3.94
C THR A 54 6.98 19.21 -3.76
N VAL A 55 5.65 19.30 -3.81
CA VAL A 55 4.78 18.13 -3.66
C VAL A 55 4.93 17.20 -4.87
N ALA A 56 5.21 15.94 -4.59
CA ALA A 56 5.19 14.86 -5.58
C ALA A 56 3.86 14.10 -5.49
N LEU A 57 3.15 13.98 -6.62
CA LEU A 57 1.97 13.13 -6.73
C LEU A 57 2.38 11.69 -7.00
N LEU A 58 1.95 10.79 -6.12
CA LEU A 58 2.26 9.36 -6.20
C LEU A 58 0.96 8.56 -6.26
N PRO A 59 0.41 8.30 -7.46
CA PRO A 59 -0.78 7.48 -7.63
C PRO A 59 -0.52 6.06 -7.14
N ARG A 60 -1.51 5.45 -6.48
CA ARG A 60 -1.43 4.07 -5.98
C ARG A 60 -2.71 3.34 -6.30
N LEU A 61 -2.58 2.10 -6.76
CA LEU A 61 -3.70 1.16 -6.82
C LEU A 61 -3.83 0.44 -5.49
N ALA A 62 -5.04 0.07 -5.09
CA ALA A 62 -5.22 -0.74 -3.90
C ALA A 62 -4.55 -2.12 -4.10
N PRO A 63 -3.68 -2.57 -3.17
CA PRO A 63 -3.06 -3.88 -3.26
C PRO A 63 -4.08 -4.99 -2.99
N ALA A 64 -3.81 -6.20 -3.49
CA ALA A 64 -4.60 -7.37 -3.20
C ALA A 64 -4.51 -7.78 -1.71
N LEU A 65 -5.64 -8.22 -1.14
CA LEU A 65 -5.74 -8.74 0.22
C LEU A 65 -5.46 -10.26 0.38
N PRO A 66 -5.80 -11.13 -0.60
CA PRO A 66 -5.50 -12.56 -0.51
C PRO A 66 -4.01 -12.86 -0.30
N GLY A 67 -3.69 -13.83 0.57
CA GLY A 67 -2.31 -14.28 0.82
C GLY A 67 -1.49 -13.43 1.78
N LEU A 68 -2.03 -12.32 2.28
CA LEU A 68 -1.33 -11.44 3.22
C LEU A 68 -0.92 -12.15 4.52
N GLY A 69 -1.68 -13.14 4.98
CA GLY A 69 -1.30 -13.98 6.12
C GLY A 69 0.00 -14.78 5.90
N LEU A 70 0.30 -15.19 4.66
CA LEU A 70 1.56 -15.85 4.33
C LEU A 70 2.71 -14.85 4.34
N ILE A 71 2.52 -13.65 3.79
CA ILE A 71 3.52 -12.58 3.81
C ILE A 71 3.87 -12.17 5.25
N ALA A 72 2.88 -12.15 6.14
CA ALA A 72 3.07 -11.86 7.56
C ALA A 72 4.00 -12.87 8.27
N ARG A 73 4.06 -14.11 7.78
CA ARG A 73 4.85 -15.21 8.33
C ARG A 73 6.25 -15.35 7.74
N ILE A 74 6.62 -14.54 6.75
CA ILE A 74 7.99 -14.55 6.22
C ILE A 74 8.92 -14.01 7.31
N PRO A 75 9.94 -14.75 7.78
CA PRO A 75 10.88 -14.26 8.78
C PRO A 75 11.53 -12.95 8.34
N ALA A 76 11.80 -12.03 9.28
CA ALA A 76 12.44 -10.76 8.93
C ALA A 76 13.84 -10.98 8.30
N ALA A 77 14.57 -12.00 8.77
CA ALA A 77 15.87 -12.38 8.25
C ALA A 77 15.84 -12.77 6.77
N GLU A 78 14.78 -13.46 6.31
CA GLU A 78 14.62 -13.84 4.90
C GLU A 78 14.53 -12.60 3.99
N ILE A 79 13.84 -11.55 4.44
CA ILE A 79 13.73 -10.28 3.70
C ILE A 79 15.04 -9.49 3.77
N VAL A 80 15.67 -9.42 4.95
CA VAL A 80 16.92 -8.67 5.15
C VAL A 80 18.06 -9.25 4.30
N ARG A 81 18.12 -10.58 4.13
CA ARG A 81 19.13 -11.23 3.29
C ARG A 81 19.03 -10.83 1.81
N LEU A 82 17.84 -10.42 1.35
CA LEU A 82 17.60 -9.98 -0.04
C LEU A 82 17.86 -8.48 -0.23
N ALA A 83 18.29 -7.77 0.80
CA ALA A 83 18.61 -6.36 0.69
C ALA A 83 19.99 -6.19 0.04
N ASP A 84 19.99 -5.58 -1.14
CA ASP A 84 21.21 -5.12 -1.80
C ASP A 84 21.07 -3.63 -2.13
N PRO A 85 21.25 -2.71 -1.16
CA PRO A 85 21.05 -1.29 -1.41
C PRO A 85 22.09 -0.67 -2.36
N ALA A 86 23.22 -1.36 -2.57
CA ALA A 86 24.39 -0.87 -3.30
C ALA A 86 24.59 -1.57 -4.66
N ASP A 87 23.73 -2.54 -5.02
CA ASP A 87 23.86 -3.36 -6.23
C ASP A 87 25.26 -4.00 -6.30
N ALA A 88 25.65 -4.65 -5.20
CA ALA A 88 26.98 -5.18 -4.99
C ALA A 88 27.30 -6.37 -5.92
N ASP A 89 26.28 -7.08 -6.41
CA ASP A 89 26.43 -8.15 -7.40
C ASP A 89 26.29 -7.67 -8.86
N GLY A 90 25.95 -6.39 -9.07
CA GLY A 90 25.88 -5.74 -10.38
C GLY A 90 24.75 -6.28 -11.26
N ASP A 91 23.68 -6.79 -10.65
CA ASP A 91 22.54 -7.36 -11.34
C ASP A 91 21.46 -6.32 -11.71
N GLY A 92 21.62 -5.08 -11.23
CA GLY A 92 20.75 -3.93 -11.46
C GLY A 92 19.62 -3.78 -10.44
N ILE A 93 19.56 -4.63 -9.40
CA ILE A 93 18.51 -4.64 -8.38
C ILE A 93 19.04 -4.06 -7.08
N SER A 94 18.61 -2.83 -6.77
CA SER A 94 19.01 -2.16 -5.53
C SER A 94 17.99 -2.28 -4.39
N GLY A 95 17.68 -3.50 -3.94
CA GLY A 95 16.65 -3.77 -2.91
C GLY A 95 16.94 -3.12 -1.56
N ARG A 96 15.96 -2.42 -0.96
CA ARG A 96 16.14 -1.72 0.33
C ARG A 96 15.07 -2.10 1.35
N VAL A 97 15.50 -2.52 2.53
CA VAL A 97 14.60 -2.74 3.67
C VAL A 97 14.10 -1.41 4.21
N ASN A 98 12.78 -1.28 4.36
CA ASN A 98 12.21 -0.14 5.07
C ASN A 98 12.10 -0.42 6.57
N TRP A 99 13.02 0.13 7.35
CA TRP A 99 12.97 0.05 8.81
C TRP A 99 11.99 1.08 9.38
N ARG A 100 11.03 0.62 10.17
CA ARG A 100 10.03 1.46 10.84
C ARG A 100 10.42 1.65 12.30
N PRO A 101 10.42 2.89 12.82
CA PRO A 101 10.69 3.13 14.23
C PRO A 101 9.57 2.54 15.09
N LEU A 102 9.95 2.00 16.25
CA LEU A 102 9.06 1.54 17.32
C LEU A 102 9.64 1.99 18.67
N PRO A 103 8.83 2.05 19.74
CA PRO A 103 9.35 2.34 21.08
C PRO A 103 10.48 1.40 21.53
N SER A 104 10.46 0.14 21.07
CA SER A 104 11.48 -0.88 21.32
C SER A 104 12.67 -0.84 20.35
N GLY A 105 12.77 0.16 19.47
CA GLY A 105 13.83 0.31 18.48
C GLY A 105 13.29 0.44 17.06
N LYS A 106 13.53 -0.56 16.21
CA LYS A 106 13.02 -0.58 14.83
C LYS A 106 12.54 -1.98 14.45
N ALA A 107 11.53 -2.03 13.60
CA ALA A 107 11.05 -3.28 13.00
C ALA A 107 11.00 -3.15 11.48
N LEU A 108 11.06 -4.30 10.81
CA LEU A 108 10.97 -4.37 9.36
C LEU A 108 9.53 -4.04 8.92
N GLY A 109 9.39 -3.05 8.04
CA GLY A 109 8.14 -2.75 7.36
C GLY A 109 7.84 -3.81 6.30
N ARG A 110 6.57 -4.21 6.20
CA ARG A 110 6.12 -5.32 5.34
C ARG A 110 4.97 -4.94 4.43
N PHE A 111 4.03 -4.14 4.93
CA PHE A 111 2.76 -3.91 4.25
C PHE A 111 2.63 -2.50 3.67
N GLY A 112 1.82 -2.42 2.61
CA GLY A 112 1.65 -1.23 1.78
C GLY A 112 2.78 -1.04 0.76
N TRP A 113 2.55 -0.19 -0.24
CA TRP A 113 3.46 0.04 -1.37
C TRP A 113 4.90 0.44 -1.04
N LYS A 114 5.11 1.01 0.15
CA LYS A 114 6.44 1.40 0.62
C LYS A 114 6.84 0.65 1.88
N ALA A 115 6.24 -0.51 2.18
CA ALA A 115 6.51 -1.25 3.42
C ALA A 115 6.36 -0.34 4.65
N GLY A 116 5.26 0.41 4.71
CA GLY A 116 5.03 1.45 5.72
C GLY A 116 4.59 0.92 7.07
N SER A 117 4.10 -0.31 7.11
CA SER A 117 3.47 -0.94 8.27
C SER A 117 4.19 -2.24 8.61
N VAL A 118 4.45 -2.49 9.89
CA VAL A 118 5.28 -3.62 10.37
C VAL A 118 4.49 -4.92 10.54
N SER A 119 3.18 -4.81 10.76
CA SER A 119 2.27 -5.93 11.01
C SER A 119 0.95 -5.75 10.26
N LEU A 120 0.21 -6.84 10.06
CA LEU A 120 -1.15 -6.76 9.50
C LEU A 120 -2.05 -5.89 10.35
N GLU A 121 -1.97 -5.99 11.68
CA GLU A 121 -2.73 -5.14 12.60
C GLU A 121 -2.43 -3.65 12.40
N SER A 122 -1.16 -3.27 12.29
CA SER A 122 -0.79 -1.87 12.02
C SER A 122 -1.24 -1.40 10.64
N GLN A 123 -1.23 -2.26 9.62
CA GLN A 123 -1.74 -1.93 8.30
C GLN A 123 -3.26 -1.79 8.31
N THR A 124 -3.98 -2.68 8.99
CA THR A 124 -5.44 -2.63 9.12
C THR A 124 -5.87 -1.37 9.84
N ALA A 125 -5.24 -1.02 10.97
CA ALA A 125 -5.54 0.23 11.68
C ALA A 125 -5.28 1.47 10.80
N ARG A 126 -4.20 1.46 10.01
CA ARG A 126 -3.90 2.56 9.08
C ARG A 126 -4.90 2.66 7.95
N ALA A 127 -5.37 1.54 7.41
CA ALA A 127 -6.41 1.53 6.37
C ALA A 127 -7.76 2.00 6.93
N LEU A 128 -8.13 1.54 8.13
CA LEU A 128 -9.31 2.04 8.85
C LEU A 128 -9.26 3.57 8.97
N LEU A 129 -8.13 4.13 9.40
CA LEU A 129 -8.00 5.56 9.57
C LEU A 129 -7.96 6.34 8.24
N LEU A 130 -7.03 6.00 7.34
CA LEU A 130 -6.69 6.83 6.18
C LEU A 130 -7.57 6.56 4.95
N ASP A 131 -8.10 5.35 4.83
CA ASP A 131 -8.92 4.95 3.68
C ASP A 131 -10.41 4.98 4.03
N MET A 132 -10.78 4.67 5.28
CA MET A 132 -12.18 4.57 5.71
C MET A 132 -12.62 5.68 6.67
N GLY A 133 -11.70 6.47 7.23
CA GLY A 133 -12.02 7.53 8.19
C GLY A 133 -12.48 7.03 9.56
N LEU A 134 -12.02 5.85 9.99
CA LEU A 134 -12.44 5.20 11.22
C LEU A 134 -11.28 5.05 12.21
N SER A 135 -11.47 5.60 13.41
CA SER A 135 -10.57 5.44 14.53
C SER A 135 -10.58 4.00 15.09
N SER A 136 -9.45 3.56 15.63
CA SER A 136 -9.26 2.24 16.23
C SER A 136 -8.36 2.33 17.48
N PRO A 137 -8.27 1.29 18.33
CA PRO A 137 -7.49 1.37 19.55
C PRO A 137 -5.99 1.64 19.31
N LEU A 138 -5.48 1.27 18.13
CA LEU A 138 -4.10 1.54 17.72
C LEU A 138 -3.90 2.95 17.16
N LEU A 139 -4.94 3.54 16.57
CA LEU A 139 -4.93 4.89 15.99
C LEU A 139 -6.25 5.61 16.34
N GLN A 140 -6.22 6.36 17.43
CA GLN A 140 -7.40 6.96 18.06
C GLN A 140 -7.81 8.33 17.47
N GLN A 141 -7.31 8.68 16.28
CA GLN A 141 -7.59 9.96 15.64
C GLN A 141 -8.98 9.92 15.00
N HIS A 142 -10.03 10.35 15.71
CA HIS A 142 -11.41 10.35 15.19
C HIS A 142 -11.57 11.22 13.93
N ALA A 143 -10.86 12.35 13.87
CA ALA A 143 -10.86 13.23 12.70
C ALA A 143 -9.96 12.74 11.53
N GLY A 144 -9.45 11.51 11.58
CA GLY A 144 -8.64 10.96 10.49
C GLY A 144 -7.33 11.72 10.27
N ASP A 145 -7.02 12.03 9.01
CA ASP A 145 -5.88 12.83 8.58
C ASP A 145 -6.22 14.30 8.27
N CYS A 146 -7.35 14.80 8.76
CA CYS A 146 -7.73 16.20 8.59
C CYS A 146 -6.71 17.16 9.18
N SER A 147 -6.33 18.16 8.38
CA SER A 147 -5.40 19.23 8.74
C SER A 147 -6.07 20.32 9.58
N GLU A 148 -5.26 21.18 10.19
CA GLU A 148 -5.73 22.35 10.95
C GLU A 148 -6.59 23.32 10.12
N HIS A 149 -6.48 23.31 8.79
CA HIS A 149 -7.31 24.12 7.90
C HIS A 149 -8.70 23.50 7.65
N GLN A 150 -8.89 22.21 7.98
CA GLN A 150 -10.14 21.47 7.77
C GLN A 150 -11.01 21.49 9.03
N ILE A 151 -11.33 22.70 9.54
CA ILE A 151 -12.07 22.91 10.80
C ILE A 151 -13.42 22.18 10.82
N ARG A 152 -14.14 22.14 9.70
CA ARG A 152 -15.40 21.39 9.61
C ARG A 152 -15.18 19.88 9.68
N CYS A 153 -14.08 19.35 9.17
CA CYS A 153 -13.75 17.94 9.31
C CYS A 153 -13.38 17.60 10.75
N ILE A 154 -12.52 18.40 11.38
CA ILE A 154 -12.07 18.17 12.76
C ILE A 154 -13.26 18.13 13.73
N ASN A 155 -14.26 18.99 13.52
CA ASN A 155 -15.46 19.06 14.35
C ASN A 155 -16.63 18.21 13.84
N ALA A 156 -16.42 17.37 12.83
CA ALA A 156 -17.46 16.48 12.34
C ALA A 156 -17.82 15.45 13.43
N PRO A 157 -19.08 15.00 13.51
CA PRO A 157 -19.45 13.93 14.41
C PRO A 157 -18.73 12.64 14.01
N ASP A 158 -18.22 11.90 14.99
CA ASP A 158 -17.65 10.57 14.84
C ASP A 158 -18.56 9.51 15.47
N GLY A 159 -18.27 8.23 15.19
CA GLY A 159 -18.99 7.10 15.75
C GLY A 159 -18.40 6.52 17.04
N ALA A 160 -17.45 7.20 17.70
CA ALA A 160 -16.80 6.67 18.89
C ALA A 160 -17.79 6.59 20.06
N SER A 161 -17.67 5.55 20.88
CA SER A 161 -18.57 5.33 22.00
C SER A 161 -17.91 4.54 23.12
N GLU A 162 -18.42 4.64 24.34
CA GLU A 162 -17.96 3.80 25.46
C GLU A 162 -18.13 2.30 25.15
N ARG A 163 -19.19 1.92 24.42
CA ARG A 163 -19.45 0.52 24.00
C ARG A 163 -18.32 -0.05 23.15
N THR A 164 -17.66 0.80 22.37
CA THR A 164 -16.54 0.43 21.49
C THR A 164 -15.17 0.72 22.11
N GLY A 165 -15.12 1.20 23.36
CA GLY A 165 -13.88 1.52 24.06
C GLY A 165 -13.30 2.89 23.71
N GLY A 166 -14.15 3.85 23.31
CA GLY A 166 -13.75 5.22 23.01
C GLY A 166 -13.20 5.44 21.59
N THR A 167 -13.34 4.45 20.69
CA THR A 167 -13.01 4.57 19.26
C THR A 167 -14.16 4.03 18.41
N GLU A 168 -14.17 4.28 17.10
CA GLU A 168 -15.25 3.78 16.23
C GLU A 168 -15.16 2.27 15.99
N ILE A 169 -13.95 1.75 15.86
CA ILE A 169 -13.67 0.33 15.79
C ILE A 169 -13.23 -0.15 17.17
N SER A 170 -13.90 -1.17 17.70
CA SER A 170 -13.47 -1.78 18.97
C SER A 170 -12.23 -2.65 18.78
N ASN A 171 -11.53 -2.94 19.88
CA ASN A 171 -10.40 -3.87 19.87
C ASN A 171 -10.78 -5.27 19.34
N GLU A 172 -11.98 -5.74 19.67
CA GLU A 172 -12.45 -7.04 19.18
C GLU A 172 -12.71 -7.00 17.67
N MET A 173 -13.34 -5.94 17.16
CA MET A 173 -13.54 -5.76 15.72
C MET A 173 -12.21 -5.70 14.95
N LEU A 174 -11.23 -4.95 15.46
CA LEU A 174 -9.90 -4.89 14.86
C LEU A 174 -9.25 -6.28 14.80
N ARG A 175 -9.29 -7.04 15.90
CA ARG A 175 -8.75 -8.40 15.95
C ARG A 175 -9.45 -9.35 14.97
N LEU A 176 -10.78 -9.25 14.85
CA LEU A 176 -11.55 -10.07 13.90
C LEU A 176 -11.19 -9.74 12.45
N LEU A 177 -11.06 -8.45 12.11
CA LEU A 177 -10.61 -8.02 10.78
C LEU A 177 -9.20 -8.55 10.47
N VAL A 178 -8.26 -8.43 11.41
CA VAL A 178 -6.89 -8.93 11.25
C VAL A 178 -6.87 -10.44 11.07
N ARG A 179 -7.65 -11.19 11.87
CA ARG A 179 -7.78 -12.65 11.72
C ARG A 179 -8.38 -13.04 10.38
N TYR A 180 -9.43 -12.35 9.94
CA TYR A 180 -10.04 -12.57 8.63
C TYR A 180 -9.01 -12.39 7.51
N LEU A 181 -8.31 -11.24 7.49
CA LEU A 181 -7.28 -10.94 6.49
C LEU A 181 -6.12 -11.96 6.53
N ALA A 182 -5.68 -12.39 7.72
CA ALA A 182 -4.66 -13.41 7.87
C ALA A 182 -5.12 -14.80 7.37
N SER A 183 -6.43 -15.07 7.36
CA SER A 183 -7.02 -16.33 6.90
C SER A 183 -7.30 -16.37 5.39
N LEU A 184 -7.26 -15.22 4.70
CA LEU A 184 -7.48 -15.15 3.26
C LEU A 184 -6.40 -15.93 2.54
N LYS A 185 -6.80 -17.05 1.92
CA LYS A 185 -5.90 -17.90 1.14
C LYS A 185 -5.26 -17.09 0.01
N ALA A 186 -3.99 -17.37 -0.29
CA ALA A 186 -3.41 -16.90 -1.53
C ALA A 186 -4.23 -17.41 -2.72
N PRO A 187 -4.25 -16.69 -3.86
CA PRO A 187 -4.86 -17.20 -5.09
C PRO A 187 -4.34 -18.61 -5.37
N ALA A 188 -5.23 -19.50 -5.80
CA ALA A 188 -4.84 -20.85 -6.15
C ALA A 188 -3.76 -20.79 -7.24
N GLU A 189 -2.72 -21.60 -7.09
CA GLU A 189 -1.78 -21.82 -8.18
C GLU A 189 -2.59 -22.30 -9.39
N ALA A 190 -2.39 -21.64 -10.54
CA ALA A 190 -2.94 -22.16 -11.77
C ALA A 190 -2.39 -23.57 -11.97
N THR A 191 -3.25 -24.55 -12.24
CA THR A 191 -2.78 -25.89 -12.62
C THR A 191 -1.85 -25.73 -13.80
N LEU A 192 -0.54 -25.91 -13.56
CA LEU A 192 0.49 -25.80 -14.57
C LEU A 192 0.36 -27.00 -15.52
N THR A 193 -0.58 -26.92 -16.45
CA THR A 193 -0.61 -27.79 -17.62
C THR A 193 0.64 -27.52 -18.49
N ASN A 194 0.93 -28.41 -19.44
CA ASN A 194 2.09 -28.25 -20.34
C ASN A 194 2.12 -26.88 -21.08
N THR A 195 1.00 -26.16 -21.15
CA THR A 195 0.90 -24.82 -21.72
C THR A 195 1.62 -23.74 -20.89
N PHE A 196 1.78 -23.93 -19.57
CA PHE A 196 2.33 -22.89 -18.67
C PHE A 196 3.80 -23.13 -18.26
N GLN A 197 4.33 -24.35 -18.39
CA GLN A 197 5.73 -24.66 -18.09
C GLN A 197 6.75 -23.75 -18.83
N PRO A 198 6.54 -23.38 -20.10
CA PRO A 198 7.44 -22.45 -20.79
C PRO A 198 7.49 -21.07 -20.11
N GLY A 199 6.40 -20.61 -19.51
CA GLY A 199 6.30 -19.28 -18.90
C GLY A 199 7.19 -19.12 -17.66
N GLY A 200 7.24 -20.14 -16.79
CA GLY A 200 8.10 -20.10 -15.60
C GLY A 200 9.59 -20.08 -15.96
N GLN A 201 9.99 -20.83 -16.99
CA GLN A 201 11.37 -20.79 -17.49
C GLN A 201 11.73 -19.43 -18.06
N VAL A 202 10.85 -18.85 -18.88
CA VAL A 202 11.04 -17.49 -19.41
C VAL A 202 11.16 -16.48 -18.26
N PHE A 203 10.29 -16.58 -17.24
CA PHE A 203 10.30 -15.69 -16.07
C PHE A 203 11.66 -15.65 -15.35
N SER A 204 12.27 -16.82 -15.13
CA SER A 204 13.62 -16.93 -14.57
C SER A 204 14.72 -16.48 -15.54
N GLN A 205 14.61 -16.82 -16.83
CA GLN A 205 15.61 -16.45 -17.84
C GLN A 205 15.73 -14.94 -18.03
N ILE A 206 14.62 -14.21 -17.92
CA ILE A 206 14.61 -12.73 -17.98
C ILE A 206 14.92 -12.09 -16.62
N GLY A 207 15.16 -12.88 -15.57
CA GLY A 207 15.60 -12.42 -14.24
C GLY A 207 14.49 -11.89 -13.33
N CYS A 208 13.20 -12.09 -13.65
CA CYS A 208 12.10 -11.60 -12.83
C CYS A 208 12.10 -12.22 -11.41
N ASP A 209 12.57 -13.46 -11.28
CA ASP A 209 12.67 -14.21 -10.03
C ASP A 209 13.73 -13.69 -9.07
N ARG A 210 14.63 -12.81 -9.53
CA ARG A 210 15.60 -12.11 -8.67
C ARG A 210 14.91 -11.18 -7.67
N CYS A 211 13.84 -10.51 -8.10
CA CYS A 211 12.95 -9.72 -7.23
C CYS A 211 11.71 -10.51 -6.78
N HIS A 212 11.03 -11.17 -7.73
CA HIS A 212 9.79 -11.92 -7.49
C HIS A 212 10.10 -13.37 -7.16
N ARG A 213 10.69 -13.58 -6.00
CA ARG A 213 11.15 -14.89 -5.53
C ARG A 213 10.01 -15.92 -5.59
N PRO A 214 10.25 -17.11 -6.15
CA PRO A 214 9.21 -18.14 -6.29
C PRO A 214 8.78 -18.71 -4.93
N THR A 215 9.67 -18.70 -3.93
CA THR A 215 9.41 -19.29 -2.61
C THR A 215 10.05 -18.47 -1.50
N PHE A 216 9.43 -18.56 -0.31
CA PHE A 216 9.97 -18.09 0.96
C PHE A 216 9.76 -19.17 2.01
N THR A 217 10.71 -19.30 2.92
CA THR A 217 10.49 -20.04 4.17
C THR A 217 9.57 -19.20 5.07
N LEU A 218 8.62 -19.86 5.74
CA LEU A 218 7.68 -19.23 6.66
C LEU A 218 7.95 -19.71 8.09
N GLU A 219 7.62 -18.88 9.07
CA GLU A 219 7.52 -19.25 10.50
C GLU A 219 6.26 -20.08 10.79
#